data_AF-A0A956IH88-F1
#
_entry.id   AF-A0A956IH88-F1
#
_cell.length_a   1.000
_cell.length_b   1.000
_cell.length_c   1.000
_cell.angle_alpha   90.00
_cell.angle_beta   90.00
_cell.angle_gamma   90.00
#
_symmetry.space_group_name_H-M   'P 1'
#
loop_
_entity.id
_entity.type
_entity.pdbx_description
1 polymer ?
#
loop_
_entity_poly.entity_id
_entity_poly.type
_entity_poly.pdbx_seq_one_letter_code
_entity_poly.pdbx_strand_id
1 'polypeptide(L)'
;ALVRWHHPMTGLVPPGEFIGLAEESGAIVEVDAWVVRRALEQLAAWSAKGWEGYVAVNASVRTLRDPRYVKVVQEALVITGIAPERLVVEVTESAA
;
A
#
# COMPACT_ATOMS: atom_id res chain seq x y z
N ALA A 1 2.53 6.68 1.46
CA ALA A 1 3.63 5.86 0.94
C ALA A 1 3.60 5.97 -0.58
N LEU A 2 4.76 6.14 -1.23
CA LEU A 2 4.85 6.31 -2.67
C LEU A 2 5.52 5.10 -3.30
N VAL A 3 4.86 4.51 -4.29
CA VAL A 3 5.39 3.35 -5.04
C VAL A 3 6.37 3.84 -6.09
N ARG A 4 7.42 3.07 -6.33
CA ARG A 4 8.27 3.22 -7.51
C ARG A 4 8.58 1.84 -8.05
N TRP A 5 8.52 1.67 -9.35
CA TRP A 5 8.80 0.38 -9.98
C TRP A 5 10.24 0.34 -10.47
N HIS A 6 11.04 -0.59 -9.97
CA HIS A 6 12.36 -0.88 -10.50
C HIS A 6 12.24 -1.90 -11.64
N HIS A 7 12.12 -1.40 -12.88
CA HIS A 7 12.04 -2.24 -14.07
C HIS A 7 13.44 -2.71 -14.50
N PRO A 8 13.63 -3.99 -14.84
CA PRO A 8 14.94 -4.59 -15.10
C PRO A 8 15.71 -3.95 -16.27
N MET A 9 15.01 -3.36 -17.25
CA MET A 9 15.65 -2.77 -18.43
C MET A 9 15.64 -1.24 -18.43
N THR A 10 14.59 -0.62 -17.88
CA THR A 10 14.36 0.84 -17.97
C THR A 10 14.66 1.56 -16.66
N GLY A 11 15.04 0.83 -15.62
CA GLY A 11 15.39 1.40 -14.32
C GLY A 11 14.16 1.85 -13.54
N LEU A 12 14.25 2.99 -12.87
CA LEU A 12 13.21 3.49 -11.99
C LEU A 12 12.05 4.12 -12.78
N VAL A 13 10.90 3.48 -12.77
CA VAL A 13 9.67 3.94 -13.44
C VAL A 13 8.78 4.65 -12.41
N PRO A 14 8.38 5.91 -12.64
CA PRO A 14 7.53 6.67 -11.73
C PRO A 14 6.05 6.22 -11.81
N PRO A 15 5.25 6.46 -10.75
CA PRO A 15 3.82 6.11 -10.72
C PRO A 15 3.01 6.52 -11.95
N GLY A 16 3.23 7.73 -12.47
CA GLY A 16 2.46 8.25 -13.60
C GLY A 16 2.54 7.40 -14.87
N GLU A 17 3.58 6.56 -15.01
CA GLU A 17 3.78 5.72 -16.20
C GLU A 17 3.17 4.31 -16.07
N PHE A 18 2.92 3.81 -14.85
CA PHE A 18 2.44 2.44 -14.65
C PHE A 18 1.11 2.32 -13.89
N ILE A 19 0.70 3.34 -13.12
CA ILE A 19 -0.53 3.27 -12.31
C ILE A 19 -1.77 3.11 -13.21
N GLY A 20 -1.88 3.88 -14.29
CA GLY A 20 -3.00 3.75 -15.23
C GLY A 20 -3.10 2.33 -15.82
N LEU A 21 -1.96 1.75 -16.23
CA LEU A 21 -1.91 0.37 -16.73
C LEU A 21 -2.30 -0.65 -15.64
N ALA A 22 -1.87 -0.42 -14.40
CA ALA A 22 -2.24 -1.28 -13.27
C ALA A 22 -3.74 -1.20 -12.98
N GLU A 23 -4.36 -0.04 -13.12
CA GLU A 23 -5.81 0.15 -12.95
C GLU A 23 -6.62 -0.54 -14.05
N GLU A 24 -6.23 -0.34 -15.31
CA GLU A 24 -6.87 -0.95 -16.48
C GLU A 24 -6.80 -2.48 -16.43
N SER A 25 -5.61 -3.03 -16.13
CA SER A 25 -5.39 -4.47 -16.02
C SER A 25 -5.99 -5.09 -14.76
N GLY A 26 -6.32 -4.27 -13.74
CA GLY A 26 -6.72 -4.74 -12.42
C GLY A 26 -5.57 -5.17 -11.50
N ALA A 27 -4.33 -5.10 -11.97
CA ALA A 27 -3.15 -5.34 -11.15
C ALA A 27 -3.02 -4.35 -9.97
N ILE A 28 -3.71 -3.21 -10.02
CA ILE A 28 -3.70 -2.21 -8.94
C ILE A 28 -4.13 -2.81 -7.59
N VAL A 29 -5.02 -3.81 -7.58
CA VAL A 29 -5.45 -4.48 -6.34
C VAL A 29 -4.29 -5.22 -5.69
N GLU A 30 -3.49 -5.92 -6.49
CA GLU A 30 -2.30 -6.63 -6.01
C GLU A 30 -1.18 -5.67 -5.61
N VAL A 31 -1.04 -4.55 -6.33
CA VAL A 31 -0.10 -3.47 -5.97
C VAL A 31 -0.46 -2.87 -4.61
N ASP A 32 -1.72 -2.49 -4.40
CA ASP A 32 -2.18 -1.91 -3.13
C ASP A 32 -2.00 -2.90 -1.96
N ALA A 33 -2.34 -4.19 -2.18
CA ALA A 33 -2.11 -5.26 -1.21
C ALA A 33 -0.62 -5.45 -0.88
N TRP A 34 0.26 -5.35 -1.86
CA TRP A 34 1.71 -5.39 -1.64
C TRP A 34 2.20 -4.17 -0.87
N VAL A 35 1.70 -2.97 -1.21
CA VAL A 35 2.09 -1.70 -0.58
C VAL A 35 1.77 -1.70 0.91
N VAL A 36 0.55 -2.10 1.30
CA VAL A 36 0.15 -2.07 2.73
C VAL A 36 1.00 -3.03 3.57
N ARG A 37 1.30 -4.22 3.05
CA ARG A 37 2.19 -5.19 3.72
C ARG A 37 3.58 -4.60 3.92
N ARG A 38 4.19 -4.05 2.86
CA ARG A 38 5.53 -3.43 2.95
C ARG A 38 5.56 -2.21 3.87
N ALA A 39 4.52 -1.38 3.85
CA ALA A 39 4.43 -0.22 4.72
C ALA A 39 4.39 -0.62 6.20
N LEU A 40 3.59 -1.65 6.54
CA LEU A 40 3.49 -2.16 7.92
C LEU A 40 4.76 -2.89 8.37
N GLU A 41 5.39 -3.69 7.50
CA GLU A 41 6.69 -4.30 7.78
C GLU A 41 7.76 -3.24 8.08
N GLN A 42 7.81 -2.17 7.28
CA GLN A 42 8.74 -1.07 7.48
C GLN A 42 8.44 -0.29 8.76
N LEU A 43 7.16 -0.05 9.05
CA LEU A 43 6.71 0.59 10.28
C LEU A 43 7.06 -0.24 11.53
N ALA A 44 6.94 -1.56 11.46
CA ALA A 44 7.37 -2.46 12.53
C ALA A 44 8.89 -2.37 12.75
N ALA A 45 9.68 -2.35 11.68
CA ALA A 45 11.12 -2.19 11.76
C ALA A 45 11.54 -0.84 12.37
N TRP A 46 10.80 0.24 12.10
CA TRP A 46 11.03 1.54 12.74
C TRP A 46 10.58 1.54 14.21
N SER A 47 9.44 0.92 14.52
CA SER A 47 8.93 0.80 15.88
C SER A 47 9.88 0.03 16.80
N ALA A 48 10.49 -1.05 16.29
CA ALA A 48 11.52 -1.80 17.01
C ALA A 48 12.77 -0.97 17.34
N LYS A 49 12.98 0.16 16.65
CA LYS A 49 14.06 1.11 16.91
C LYS A 49 13.61 2.30 17.78
N GLY A 50 12.41 2.24 18.35
CA GLY A 50 11.84 3.28 19.21
C GLY A 50 11.18 4.44 18.46
N TRP A 51 10.95 4.30 17.14
CA TRP A 51 10.21 5.33 16.40
C TRP A 51 8.69 5.19 16.61
N GLU A 52 8.08 6.28 17.07
CA GLU A 52 6.64 6.40 17.26
C GLU A 52 6.06 7.32 16.18
N GLY A 53 5.02 6.82 15.51
CA GLY A 53 4.39 7.52 14.38
C GLY A 53 3.54 6.57 13.54
N TYR A 54 2.95 7.09 12.47
CA TYR A 54 2.06 6.34 11.58
C TYR A 54 2.59 6.33 10.14
N VAL A 55 2.04 5.44 9.31
CA VAL A 55 2.25 5.44 7.86
C VAL A 55 0.91 5.62 7.16
N ALA A 56 0.90 6.47 6.13
CA ALA A 56 -0.20 6.56 5.19
C ALA A 56 0.08 5.69 3.97
N VAL A 57 -0.92 4.99 3.43
CA VAL A 57 -0.85 4.25 2.16
C VAL A 57 -1.98 4.72 1.25
N ASN A 58 -1.69 4.91 -0.03
CA ASN A 58 -2.74 5.18 -1.00
C ASN A 58 -3.43 3.86 -1.36
N ALA A 59 -4.76 3.89 -1.52
CA ALA A 59 -5.54 2.78 -2.03
C ALA A 59 -6.45 3.25 -3.16
N SER A 60 -6.48 2.49 -4.25
CA SER A 60 -7.42 2.76 -5.35
C SER A 60 -8.86 2.44 -4.94
N VAL A 61 -9.83 3.13 -5.54
CA VAL A 61 -11.27 2.84 -5.30
C VAL A 61 -11.62 1.41 -5.70
N ARG A 62 -10.96 0.85 -6.72
CA ARG A 62 -11.12 -0.55 -7.12
C ARG A 62 -10.75 -1.51 -5.99
N THR A 63 -9.63 -1.25 -5.31
CA THR A 63 -9.18 -2.04 -4.15
C THR A 63 -10.17 -1.95 -2.98
N LEU A 64 -10.71 -0.77 -2.70
CA LEU A 64 -11.66 -0.59 -1.59
C LEU A 64 -13.01 -1.30 -1.83
N ARG A 65 -13.38 -1.50 -3.10
CA ARG A 65 -14.56 -2.30 -3.46
C ARG A 65 -14.31 -3.80 -3.37
N ASP A 66 -13.06 -4.24 -3.22
CA ASP A 66 -12.72 -5.65 -3.04
C ASP A 66 -12.80 -6.06 -1.55
N PRO A 67 -13.76 -6.93 -1.17
CA PRO A 67 -13.88 -7.38 0.22
C PRO A 67 -12.63 -8.08 0.77
N ARG A 68 -11.78 -8.61 -0.12
CA ARG A 68 -10.53 -9.27 0.28
C ARG A 68 -9.50 -8.28 0.82
N TYR A 69 -9.58 -7.00 0.46
CA TYR A 69 -8.61 -6.01 0.90
C TYR A 69 -8.62 -5.81 2.41
N VAL A 70 -9.80 -5.77 3.04
CA VAL A 70 -9.92 -5.68 4.51
C VAL A 70 -9.18 -6.84 5.19
N LYS A 71 -9.33 -8.05 4.66
CA LYS A 71 -8.63 -9.24 5.16
C LYS A 71 -7.11 -9.10 5.02
N VAL A 72 -6.63 -8.59 3.89
CA VAL A 72 -5.19 -8.33 3.67
C VAL A 72 -4.64 -7.34 4.70
N VAL A 73 -5.36 -6.26 4.98
CA VAL A 73 -4.95 -5.25 5.98
C VAL A 73 -4.93 -5.85 7.39
N GLN A 74 -5.98 -6.60 7.76
CA GLN A 74 -6.06 -7.26 9.07
C GLN A 74 -4.92 -8.26 9.28
N GLU A 75 -4.67 -9.12 8.30
CA GLU A 75 -3.56 -10.08 8.35
C GLU A 75 -2.20 -9.39 8.49
N ALA A 76 -1.96 -8.32 7.73
CA ALA A 76 -0.71 -7.58 7.79
C ALA A 76 -0.50 -6.89 9.15
N LEU A 77 -1.55 -6.30 9.74
CA LEU A 77 -1.50 -5.72 11.09
C LEU A 77 -1.21 -6.79 12.15
N VAL A 78 -1.86 -7.95 12.07
CA VAL A 78 -1.62 -9.07 12.99
C VAL A 78 -0.18 -9.59 12.88
N ILE A 79 0.32 -9.81 11.67
CA ILE A 79 1.68 -10.33 11.44
C ILE A 79 2.75 -9.36 11.96
N THR A 80 2.53 -8.06 11.78
CA THR A 80 3.52 -7.03 12.14
C THR A 80 3.39 -6.56 13.59
N GLY A 81 2.27 -6.84 14.25
CA GLY A 81 1.97 -6.35 15.61
C GLY A 81 1.74 -4.83 15.69
N ILE A 82 1.57 -4.15 14.55
CA ILE A 82 1.32 -2.72 14.51
C ILE A 82 -0.13 -2.43 14.94
N ALA A 83 -0.29 -1.46 15.84
CA ALA A 83 -1.59 -0.97 16.25
C ALA A 83 -2.34 -0.34 15.04
N PRO A 84 -3.62 -0.68 14.80
CA PRO A 84 -4.38 -0.21 13.64
C PRO A 84 -4.39 1.31 13.47
N GLU A 85 -4.36 2.07 14.56
CA GLU A 85 -4.38 3.54 14.57
C GLU A 85 -3.12 4.15 13.95
N ARG A 86 -2.07 3.35 13.74
CA ARG A 86 -0.81 3.76 13.11
C ARG A 86 -0.78 3.51 11.59
N LEU A 87 -1.88 3.02 11.02
CA LEU A 87 -2.08 2.90 9.58
C LEU A 87 -3.18 3.86 9.13
N VAL A 88 -2.85 4.74 8.19
CA VAL A 88 -3.82 5.59 7.49
C VAL A 88 -3.97 5.09 6.06
N VAL A 89 -5.20 4.88 5.61
CA VAL A 89 -5.51 4.55 4.22
C VAL A 89 -6.08 5.79 3.54
N GLU A 90 -5.36 6.31 2.56
CA GLU A 90 -5.72 7.48 1.78
C GLU A 90 -6.43 7.05 0.49
N VAL A 91 -7.45 7.81 0.11
CA VAL A 91 -8.25 7.57 -1.08
C VAL A 91 -8.43 8.90 -1.80
N THR A 92 -8.20 8.92 -3.10
CA THR A 92 -8.42 10.12 -3.91
C THR A 92 -9.90 10.26 -4.25
N GLU A 93 -10.47 11.45 -3.98
CA GLU A 93 -11.88 11.79 -4.19
C GLU A 93 -12.35 11.57 -5.65
N SER A 94 -11.48 11.80 -6.64
CA SER A 94 -11.81 11.78 -8.07
C SER A 94 -12.07 10.39 -8.67
N ALA A 95 -11.91 9.32 -7.90
CA ALA A 95 -12.09 7.94 -8.37
C ALA A 95 -13.42 7.29 -7.93
N ALA A 96 -14.31 8.04 -7.27
CA ALA A 96 -15.60 7.57 -6.77
C ALA A 96 -16.72 7.59 -7.82
#